data_AF-A0A7H9CH77-F1
#
_entry.id   AF-A0A7H9CH77-F1
#
_cell.length_a   1.000
_cell.length_b   1.000
_cell.length_c   1.000
_cell.angle_alpha   90.00
_cell.angle_beta   90.00
_cell.angle_gamma   90.00
#
_symmetry.space_group_name_H-M   'P 1'
#
loop_
_entity.id
_entity.type
_entity.pdbx_description
1 polymer ?
#
loop_
_entity_poly.entity_id
_entity_poly.type
_entity_poly.pdbx_seq_one_letter_code
_entity_poly.pdbx_strand_id
1 'polypeptide(L)'
;MFDEIFEGSLKDNCFDVLFAANRSVTQIELERLFAELVALRELSARANVSNEEINNFIFNNNGQMEQGLSDLYIELTSSILSQNE
;
A
#
# COMPACT_ATOMS: atom_id res chain seq x y z
N MET A 1 -3.21 -5.30 23.10
CA MET A 1 -2.10 -5.84 22.29
C MET A 1 -2.06 -5.19 20.91
N PHE A 2 -3.19 -5.01 20.21
CA PHE A 2 -3.23 -4.16 19.00
C PHE A 2 -3.14 -2.65 19.30
N ASP A 3 -3.59 -2.18 20.46
CA ASP A 3 -3.65 -0.75 20.78
C ASP A 3 -2.27 -0.05 20.97
N GLU A 4 -1.20 -0.80 21.30
CA GLU A 4 0.14 -0.22 21.51
C GLU A 4 0.93 -0.05 20.20
N ILE A 5 0.52 -0.71 19.11
CA ILE A 5 1.17 -0.61 17.79
C ILE A 5 0.75 0.68 17.06
N PHE A 6 -0.34 1.33 17.47
CA PHE A 6 -0.92 2.47 16.77
C PHE A 6 -0.73 3.83 17.47
N GLU A 7 0.37 4.03 18.20
CA GLU A 7 0.69 5.35 18.78
C GLU A 7 1.24 6.37 17.73
N GLY A 8 1.52 5.95 16.49
CA GLY A 8 1.97 6.79 15.38
C GLY A 8 0.96 6.89 14.22
N SER A 9 1.32 7.62 13.16
CA SER A 9 0.49 7.62 11.94
C SER A 9 0.47 6.23 11.30
N LEU A 10 -0.63 5.84 10.65
CA LEU A 10 -0.75 4.53 9.97
C LEU A 10 0.42 4.27 9.01
N LYS A 11 0.89 5.33 8.37
CA LYS A 11 2.07 5.31 7.51
C LYS A 11 3.33 4.94 8.27
N ASP A 12 3.59 5.61 9.40
CA ASP A 12 4.80 5.39 10.20
C ASP A 12 4.81 3.96 10.76
N ASN A 13 3.69 3.52 11.35
CA ASN A 13 3.57 2.16 11.89
C ASN A 13 3.78 1.09 10.80
N CYS A 14 3.24 1.34 9.60
CA CYS A 14 3.44 0.44 8.46
C CYS A 14 4.91 0.35 8.06
N PHE A 15 5.62 1.48 7.97
CA PHE A 15 7.05 1.46 7.65
C PHE A 15 7.90 0.84 8.74
N ASP A 16 7.58 1.07 10.01
CA ASP A 16 8.28 0.44 11.13
C ASP A 16 8.15 -1.09 11.07
N VAL A 17 6.93 -1.60 10.82
CA VAL A 17 6.69 -3.04 10.64
C VAL A 17 7.39 -3.58 9.39
N LEU A 18 7.33 -2.87 8.27
CA LEU A 18 7.97 -3.26 7.01
C LEU A 18 9.49 -3.38 7.15
N PHE A 19 10.12 -2.44 7.87
CA PHE A 19 11.57 -2.42 8.07
C PHE A 19 12.05 -3.37 9.17
N ALA A 20 11.19 -3.71 10.13
CA ALA A 20 11.49 -4.72 11.15
C ALA A 20 11.29 -6.17 10.65
N ALA A 21 10.50 -6.37 9.58
CA ALA A 21 10.18 -7.69 9.07
C ALA A 21 11.37 -8.42 8.43
N ASN A 22 11.27 -9.75 8.38
CA ASN A 22 12.22 -10.58 7.65
C ASN A 22 12.22 -10.23 6.16
N ARG A 23 13.42 -10.14 5.56
CA ARG A 23 13.59 -9.79 4.14
C ARG A 23 12.71 -10.62 3.19
N SER A 24 12.53 -11.91 3.46
CA SER A 24 11.70 -12.79 2.65
C SER A 24 10.23 -12.39 2.68
N VAL A 25 9.69 -12.04 3.86
CA VAL A 25 8.31 -11.58 4.03
C VAL A 25 8.12 -10.24 3.32
N THR A 26 9.04 -9.29 3.54
CA THR A 26 9.04 -7.99 2.84
C THR A 26 9.06 -8.18 1.32
N GLN A 27 9.89 -9.10 0.81
CA GLN A 27 9.99 -9.35 -0.62
C GLN A 27 8.68 -9.89 -1.19
N ILE A 28 8.04 -10.86 -0.53
CA ILE A 28 6.75 -11.43 -0.95
C ILE A 28 5.68 -10.34 -1.05
N GLU A 29 5.56 -9.50 0.00
CA GLU A 29 4.53 -8.45 0.01
C GLU A 29 4.78 -7.36 -1.02
N LEU A 30 6.04 -6.95 -1.22
CA LEU A 30 6.36 -5.97 -2.26
C LEU A 30 6.16 -6.54 -3.67
N GLU A 31 6.52 -7.80 -3.92
CA GLU A 31 6.27 -8.45 -5.20
C GLU A 31 4.77 -8.54 -5.50
N ARG A 32 3.93 -8.82 -4.49
CA ARG A 32 2.47 -8.77 -4.63
C ARG A 32 1.98 -7.37 -5.04
N LEU A 33 2.39 -6.33 -4.32
CA LEU A 33 2.01 -4.94 -4.62
C LEU A 33 2.49 -4.50 -6.01
N PHE A 34 3.69 -4.93 -6.43
CA PHE A 34 4.20 -4.63 -7.77
C PHE A 34 3.40 -5.34 -8.86
N ALA A 35 3.01 -6.59 -8.65
CA ALA A 35 2.17 -7.32 -9.59
C ALA A 35 0.80 -6.65 -9.77
N GLU A 36 0.17 -6.22 -8.66
CA GLU A 36 -1.08 -5.47 -8.68
C GLU A 36 -0.93 -4.13 -9.43
N LEU A 37 0.14 -3.38 -9.16
CA LEU A 37 0.42 -2.12 -9.85
C LEU A 37 0.61 -2.32 -11.36
N VAL A 38 1.33 -3.36 -11.78
CA VAL A 38 1.52 -3.70 -13.20
C VAL A 38 0.17 -4.05 -13.82
N ALA A 39 -0.64 -4.88 -13.16
CA ALA A 39 -1.96 -5.25 -13.66
C ALA A 39 -2.88 -4.03 -13.84
N LEU A 40 -2.89 -3.12 -12.86
CA LEU A 40 -3.67 -1.88 -12.94
C LEU A 40 -3.21 -0.99 -14.10
N ARG A 41 -1.89 -0.82 -14.30
CA ARG A 41 -1.36 -0.05 -15.43
C ARG A 41 -1.75 -0.63 -16.78
N GLU A 42 -1.67 -1.95 -16.94
CA GLU A 42 -2.08 -2.65 -18.15
C GLU A 42 -3.59 -2.49 -18.41
N LEU A 43 -4.41 -2.61 -17.37
CA LEU A 43 -5.86 -2.41 -17.48
C LEU A 43 -6.22 -0.96 -17.81
N SER A 44 -5.57 0.02 -17.19
CA SER A 44 -5.73 1.44 -17.51
C SER A 44 -5.36 1.75 -18.96
N ALA A 45 -4.23 1.20 -19.45
CA ALA A 45 -3.84 1.36 -20.84
C ALA A 45 -4.86 0.77 -21.82
N ARG A 46 -5.40 -0.43 -21.52
CA ARG A 46 -6.48 -1.04 -22.31
C ARG A 46 -7.78 -0.25 -22.29
N ALA A 47 -8.04 0.46 -21.19
CA ALA A 47 -9.17 1.37 -21.04
C ALA A 47 -8.94 2.76 -21.67
N ASN A 48 -7.79 2.99 -22.34
CA ASN A 48 -7.35 4.29 -22.86
C ASN A 48 -7.26 5.39 -21.80
N VAL A 49 -7.01 5.02 -20.55
CA VAL A 49 -6.74 5.98 -19.47
C VAL A 49 -5.27 6.40 -19.56
N SER A 50 -5.04 7.69 -19.79
CA SER A 50 -3.71 8.26 -19.90
C SER A 50 -3.05 8.50 -18.53
N ASN A 51 -1.72 8.59 -18.52
CA ASN A 51 -0.99 8.98 -17.30
C ASN A 51 -1.36 10.39 -16.82
N GLU A 52 -1.75 11.28 -17.73
CA GLU A 52 -2.23 12.63 -17.37
C GLU A 52 -3.55 12.55 -16.59
N GLU A 53 -4.50 11.72 -17.03
CA GLU A 53 -5.75 11.49 -16.32
C GLU A 53 -5.52 10.87 -14.93
N ILE A 54 -4.58 9.93 -14.80
CA ILE A 54 -4.21 9.34 -13.50
C ILE A 54 -3.65 10.42 -12.57
N ASN A 55 -2.72 11.24 -13.05
CA ASN A 55 -2.13 12.32 -12.26
C ASN A 55 -3.17 13.37 -11.84
N ASN A 56 -4.06 13.73 -12.77
CA ASN A 56 -5.17 14.63 -12.49
C ASN A 56 -6.14 14.02 -11.47
N PHE A 57 -6.39 12.71 -11.54
CA PHE A 57 -7.20 12.01 -10.55
C PHE A 57 -6.56 12.11 -9.16
N ILE A 58 -5.27 11.82 -9.04
CA ILE A 58 -4.54 11.91 -7.77
C ILE A 58 -4.64 13.33 -7.19
N PHE A 59 -4.35 14.35 -8.01
CA PHE A 59 -4.35 15.75 -7.57
C PHE A 59 -5.73 16.25 -7.13
N ASN A 60 -6.79 15.85 -7.85
CA ASN A 60 -8.14 16.34 -7.61
C ASN A 60 -8.90 15.56 -6.52
N ASN A 61 -8.42 14.38 -6.12
CA ASN A 61 -9.12 13.48 -5.20
C ASN A 61 -8.31 13.19 -3.93
N ASN A 62 -7.58 14.19 -3.40
CA ASN A 62 -6.69 14.02 -2.23
C ASN A 62 -7.33 13.26 -1.05
N GLY A 63 -8.56 13.57 -0.67
CA GLY A 63 -9.23 12.88 0.45
C GLY A 63 -9.47 11.39 0.19
N GLN A 64 -9.85 11.04 -1.05
CA GLN A 64 -9.99 9.63 -1.46
C GLN A 64 -8.62 8.94 -1.51
N MET A 65 -7.58 9.66 -1.95
CA MET A 65 -6.21 9.13 -1.97
C MET A 65 -5.67 8.89 -0.55
N GLU A 66 -5.90 9.81 0.39
CA GLU A 66 -5.48 9.66 1.79
C GLU A 66 -6.16 8.47 2.46
N GLN A 67 -7.45 8.27 2.22
CA GLN A 67 -8.19 7.12 2.73
C GLN A 67 -7.67 5.81 2.13
N GLY A 68 -7.54 5.74 0.79
CA GLY A 68 -7.03 4.54 0.12
C GLY A 68 -5.60 4.18 0.53
N LEU A 69 -4.74 5.19 0.75
CA LEU A 69 -3.40 4.98 1.29
C LEU A 69 -3.43 4.46 2.73
N SER A 70 -4.32 4.98 3.57
CA SER A 70 -4.50 4.51 4.94
C SER A 70 -4.93 3.06 5.00
N ASP A 71 -5.87 2.66 4.15
CA ASP A 71 -6.33 1.27 4.03
C ASP A 71 -5.19 0.35 3.58
N LEU A 72 -4.40 0.77 2.58
CA LEU A 72 -3.23 0.02 2.12
C LEU A 72 -2.16 -0.12 3.22
N TYR A 73 -1.93 0.92 4.04
CA TYR A 73 -0.99 0.82 5.16
C TYR A 73 -1.45 -0.22 6.19
N ILE A 74 -2.75 -0.26 6.51
CA ILE A 74 -3.33 -1.25 7.42
C ILE A 74 -3.21 -2.67 6.84
N GLU A 75 -3.55 -2.83 5.56
CA GLU A 75 -3.48 -4.12 4.88
C GLU A 75 -2.06 -4.68 4.88
N LEU A 76 -1.08 -3.86 4.47
CA LEU A 76 0.33 -4.27 4.42
C LEU A 76 0.88 -4.60 5.81
N THR A 77 0.55 -3.78 6.81
CA THR A 77 0.92 -4.05 8.21
C THR A 77 0.36 -5.38 8.67
N SER A 78 -0.93 -5.62 8.43
CA SER A 78 -1.61 -6.86 8.84
C SER A 78 -1.04 -8.08 8.16
N SER A 79 -0.78 -7.99 6.85
CA SER A 79 -0.20 -9.07 6.05
C SER A 79 1.18 -9.48 6.57
N ILE A 80 2.07 -8.50 6.82
CA ILE A 80 3.42 -8.74 7.32
C ILE A 80 3.38 -9.34 8.72
N LEU A 81 2.54 -8.81 9.63
CA LEU A 81 2.43 -9.35 10.98
C LEU A 81 1.94 -10.81 10.98
N SER A 82 0.93 -11.13 10.15
CA SER A 82 0.39 -12.49 10.05
C SER A 82 1.37 -13.55 9.55
N GLN A 83 2.45 -13.14 8.88
CA GLN A 83 3.50 -14.03 8.37
C GLN A 83 4.72 -14.12 9.31
N ASN A 84 4.79 -13.24 10.32
CA ASN A 84 5.80 -13.26 11.36
C ASN A 84 5.35 -14.05 12.61
N GLU A 85 4.05 -14.34 12.76
CA GLU A 85 3.50 -15.30 13.73
C GLU A 85 3.73 -16.76 13.30
#